data_AF-A0A1G3W5Q0-F1
#
_entry.id   AF-A0A1G3W5Q0-F1
#
_cell.length_a   1.000
_cell.length_b   1.000
_cell.length_c   1.000
_cell.angle_alpha   90.00
_cell.angle_beta   90.00
_cell.angle_gamma   90.00
#
_symmetry.space_group_name_H-M   'P 1'
#
loop_
_entity.id
_entity.type
_entity.pdbx_description
1 polymer ?
#
loop_
_entity_poly.entity_id
_entity_poly.type
_entity_poly.pdbx_seq_one_letter_code
_entity_poly.pdbx_strand_id
1 'polypeptide(L)'
;MDVYTVAIRVTVFADGIRDELHGLGLIRPNQHNLVSAGISLTIHGIRSYGDYARCYGILKDRTPGIRAAVPREASWGSARFDVAAEGTIPSVAERLREKLTGEIKSQDDQSLEIHLR
;
A
#
# COMPACT_ATOMS: atom_id res chain seq x y z
N MET A 1 2.81 -36.07 -31.49
CA MET A 1 2.48 -35.88 -30.07
C MET A 1 2.60 -34.39 -29.84
N ASP A 2 1.49 -33.67 -29.92
CA ASP A 2 1.51 -32.21 -29.96
C ASP A 2 1.56 -31.64 -28.54
N VAL A 3 2.55 -30.78 -28.31
CA VAL A 3 2.73 -30.06 -27.04
C VAL A 3 1.95 -28.76 -27.15
N TYR A 4 0.89 -28.65 -26.35
CA TYR A 4 0.11 -27.42 -26.23
C TYR A 4 0.64 -26.61 -25.05
N THR A 5 1.01 -25.36 -25.30
CA THR A 5 1.36 -24.39 -24.25
C THR A 5 0.13 -23.58 -23.90
N VAL A 6 -0.36 -23.72 -22.66
CA VAL A 6 -1.49 -22.92 -22.15
C VAL A 6 -0.95 -21.82 -21.25
N ALA A 7 -1.26 -20.57 -21.58
CA ALA A 7 -0.98 -19.43 -20.71
C ALA A 7 -2.18 -19.21 -19.77
N ILE A 8 -2.01 -19.53 -18.49
CA ILE A 8 -3.03 -19.29 -17.47
C ILE A 8 -2.76 -17.93 -16.82
N ARG A 9 -3.74 -17.03 -16.92
CA ARG A 9 -3.73 -15.75 -16.21
C ARG A 9 -4.61 -15.88 -14.98
N VAL A 10 -4.00 -15.85 -13.79
CA VAL A 10 -4.73 -15.86 -12.52
C VAL A 10 -4.80 -14.43 -11.99
N THR A 11 -6.02 -13.95 -11.78
CA THR A 11 -6.29 -12.70 -11.07
C THR A 11 -6.74 -13.06 -9.67
N VAL A 12 -5.97 -12.68 -8.66
CA VAL A 12 -6.37 -12.83 -7.25
C VAL A 12 -6.79 -11.49 -6.70
N PHE A 13 -7.90 -11.47 -5.99
CA PHE A 13 -8.38 -10.30 -5.27
C PHE A 13 -7.84 -10.36 -3.84
N ALA A 14 -7.18 -9.29 -3.41
CA ALA A 14 -6.57 -9.19 -2.08
C ALA A 14 -7.61 -9.41 -0.96
N ASP A 15 -8.85 -8.98 -1.18
CA ASP A 15 -9.96 -9.18 -0.24
C ASP A 15 -10.37 -10.66 -0.14
N GLY A 16 -10.44 -11.38 -1.26
CA GLY A 16 -10.75 -12.82 -1.25
C GLY A 16 -9.66 -13.64 -0.54
N ILE A 17 -8.39 -13.32 -0.78
CA ILE A 17 -7.27 -13.97 -0.07
C ILE A 17 -7.33 -13.63 1.43
N ARG A 18 -7.64 -12.38 1.78
CA ARG A 18 -7.74 -11.94 3.18
C ARG A 18 -8.85 -12.68 3.92
N ASP A 19 -10.02 -12.81 3.30
CA ASP A 19 -11.16 -13.52 3.90
C ASP A 19 -10.87 -15.01 4.07
N GLU A 20 -10.21 -15.64 3.10
CA GLU A 20 -9.77 -17.04 3.22
C GLU A 20 -8.72 -17.22 4.33
N LEU A 21 -7.71 -16.36 4.38
CA LEU A 21 -6.68 -16.41 5.43
C LEU A 21 -7.26 -16.15 6.82
N HIS A 22 -8.30 -15.31 6.92
CA HIS A 22 -9.05 -15.09 8.16
C HIS A 22 -9.88 -16.33 8.52
N GLY A 23 -10.57 -16.95 7.55
CA GLY A 23 -11.28 -18.21 7.73
C GLY A 23 -10.38 -19.38 8.15
N LEU A 24 -9.11 -19.35 7.74
CA LEU A 24 -8.08 -20.29 8.14
C LEU A 24 -7.40 -19.94 9.48
N GLY A 25 -7.76 -18.81 10.11
CA GLY A 25 -7.17 -18.35 11.37
C GLY A 25 -5.70 -17.91 11.26
N LEU A 26 -5.19 -17.74 10.04
CA LEU A 26 -3.80 -17.38 9.76
C LEU A 26 -3.53 -15.88 9.91
N ILE A 27 -4.59 -15.06 9.89
CA ILE A 27 -4.53 -13.63 10.16
C ILE A 27 -5.62 -13.23 11.16
N ARG A 28 -5.28 -12.35 12.10
CA ARG A 28 -6.25 -11.79 13.05
C ARG A 28 -7.05 -10.66 12.39
N PRO A 29 -8.34 -10.49 12.72
CA PRO A 29 -9.14 -9.39 12.20
C PRO A 29 -8.49 -8.06 12.57
N ASN A 30 -8.20 -7.26 11.54
CA ASN A 30 -7.61 -5.95 11.71
C ASN A 30 -8.63 -5.08 12.44
N GLN A 31 -8.27 -4.55 13.61
CA GLN A 31 -9.10 -3.69 14.43
C GLN A 31 -9.48 -2.44 13.63
N HIS A 32 -10.66 -2.45 13.03
CA HIS A 32 -11.16 -1.44 12.09
C HIS A 32 -11.60 -0.12 12.74
N ASN A 33 -11.21 0.16 13.99
CA ASN A 33 -11.76 1.27 14.79
C ASN A 33 -10.74 2.37 15.11
N LEU A 34 -9.90 2.75 14.15
CA LEU A 34 -9.09 3.97 14.26
C LEU A 34 -9.01 4.70 12.91
N VAL A 35 -10.14 5.21 12.43
CA VAL A 35 -10.13 6.21 11.34
C VAL A 35 -10.45 7.57 11.94
N SER A 36 -9.42 8.23 12.47
CA SER A 36 -9.36 9.68 12.56
C SER A 36 -8.56 10.14 11.34
N ALA A 37 -9.23 10.65 10.31
CA ALA A 37 -8.67 11.26 9.09
C ALA A 37 -7.49 10.49 8.44
N GLY A 38 -7.81 9.43 7.68
CA GLY A 38 -6.82 8.68 6.91
C GLY A 38 -6.57 9.31 5.54
N ILE A 39 -5.32 9.65 5.24
CA ILE A 39 -4.87 10.08 3.91
C ILE A 39 -4.78 8.84 3.01
N SER A 40 -5.42 8.86 1.85
CA SER A 40 -5.30 7.79 0.85
C SER A 40 -3.98 7.94 0.08
N LEU A 41 -3.01 7.09 0.35
CA LEU A 41 -1.71 7.07 -0.31
C LEU A 41 -1.66 6.00 -1.40
N THR A 42 -1.36 6.39 -2.63
CA THR A 42 -1.07 5.48 -3.74
C THR A 42 0.41 5.55 -4.11
N ILE A 43 1.08 4.40 -4.12
CA ILE A 43 2.48 4.26 -4.52
C ILE A 43 2.52 3.49 -5.84
N HIS A 44 3.03 4.14 -6.90
CA HIS A 44 3.27 3.56 -8.21
C HIS A 44 4.74 3.15 -8.37
N GLY A 45 5.02 2.23 -9.30
CA GLY A 45 6.37 1.76 -9.61
C GLY A 45 6.80 0.51 -8.81
N ILE A 46 5.86 -0.18 -8.17
CA ILE A 46 6.13 -1.44 -7.47
C ILE A 46 6.32 -2.56 -8.49
N ARG A 47 7.57 -3.01 -8.67
CA ARG A 47 7.94 -4.05 -9.66
C ARG A 47 8.09 -5.44 -9.03
N SER A 48 8.21 -5.50 -7.71
CA SER A 48 8.41 -6.73 -6.97
C SER A 48 7.76 -6.68 -5.59
N TYR A 49 7.53 -7.85 -4.99
CA TYR A 49 7.13 -7.95 -3.59
C TYR A 49 8.17 -7.31 -2.65
N GLY A 50 9.46 -7.36 -3.01
CA GLY A 50 10.52 -6.70 -2.25
C GLY A 50 10.36 -5.17 -2.20
N ASP A 51 9.93 -4.56 -3.30
CA ASP A 51 9.62 -3.12 -3.36
C ASP A 51 8.41 -2.78 -2.49
N TYR A 52 7.37 -3.61 -2.55
CA TYR A 52 6.18 -3.48 -1.70
C TYR A 52 6.54 -3.58 -0.21
N ALA A 53 7.25 -4.63 0.19
CA ALA A 53 7.65 -4.86 1.57
C ALA A 53 8.55 -3.73 2.10
N ARG A 54 9.44 -3.21 1.25
CA ARG A 54 10.26 -2.03 1.58
C ARG A 54 9.41 -0.79 1.82
N CYS A 55 8.47 -0.49 0.92
CA CYS A 55 7.58 0.66 1.06
C CYS A 55 6.71 0.55 2.31
N TYR A 56 6.09 -0.61 2.53
CA TYR A 56 5.27 -0.86 3.70
C TYR A 56 6.07 -0.77 5.01
N GLY A 57 7.29 -1.29 5.04
CA GLY A 57 8.19 -1.15 6.18
C GLY A 57 8.59 0.30 6.47
N ILE A 58 8.77 1.13 5.43
CA ILE A 58 9.02 2.56 5.61
C ILE A 58 7.80 3.25 6.24
N LEU A 59 6.61 2.98 5.72
CA LEU A 59 5.36 3.56 6.22
C LEU A 59 5.06 3.16 7.67
N LYS A 60 5.37 1.92 8.05
CA LYS A 60 5.06 1.38 9.37
C LYS A 60 6.09 1.76 10.43
N ASP A 61 7.38 1.66 10.11
CA ASP A 61 8.44 1.68 11.14
C ASP A 61 9.39 2.88 11.02
N ARG A 62 9.33 3.69 9.94
CA ARG A 62 10.37 4.68 9.64
C ARG A 62 9.91 6.09 9.29
N THR A 63 8.61 6.37 9.30
CA THR A 63 8.09 7.71 8.99
C THR A 63 7.53 8.38 10.25
N PRO A 64 8.23 9.38 10.83
CA PRO A 64 7.75 10.13 11.98
C PRO A 64 6.39 10.77 11.71
N GLY A 65 5.47 10.63 12.66
CA GLY A 65 4.13 11.19 12.56
C GLY A 65 3.17 10.40 11.66
N ILE A 66 3.56 9.25 11.10
CA ILE A 66 2.59 8.24 10.65
C ILE A 66 2.25 7.36 11.85
N ARG A 67 0.99 7.35 12.27
CA ARG A 67 0.49 6.53 13.37
C ARG A 67 0.13 5.12 12.91
N ALA A 68 -0.44 5.02 11.71
CA ALA A 68 -0.79 3.74 11.11
C ALA A 68 -0.77 3.85 9.58
N ALA A 69 -0.39 2.75 8.94
CA ALA A 69 -0.54 2.56 7.49
C ALA A 69 -1.23 1.22 7.25
N VAL A 70 -2.43 1.26 6.68
CA VAL A 70 -3.24 0.07 6.41
C VAL A 70 -3.21 -0.22 4.92
N PRO A 71 -2.70 -1.39 4.48
CA PRO A 71 -2.74 -1.76 3.08
C PRO A 71 -4.18 -2.02 2.64
N ARG A 72 -4.61 -1.32 1.59
CA ARG A 72 -5.94 -1.42 0.99
C ARG A 72 -5.92 -2.25 -0.28
N GLU A 73 -4.98 -1.96 -1.18
CA GLU A 73 -4.87 -2.62 -2.47
C GLU A 73 -3.41 -2.80 -2.85
N ALA A 74 -3.08 -3.93 -3.49
CA ALA A 74 -1.80 -4.15 -4.13
C ALA A 74 -2.07 -4.74 -5.52
N SER A 75 -1.82 -3.94 -6.54
CA SER A 75 -1.99 -4.28 -7.96
C SER A 75 -0.64 -4.27 -8.67
N TRP A 76 -0.55 -4.91 -9.84
CA TRP A 76 0.70 -4.96 -10.58
C TRP A 76 1.16 -3.54 -10.95
N GLY A 77 2.27 -3.09 -10.39
CA GLY A 77 2.79 -1.74 -10.58
C GLY A 77 2.36 -0.70 -9.54
N SER A 78 1.44 -0.99 -8.62
CA SER A 78 0.97 -0.02 -7.61
C SER A 78 0.45 -0.63 -6.31
N ALA A 79 0.57 0.09 -5.20
CA ALA A 79 -0.07 -0.26 -3.94
C ALA A 79 -0.73 0.96 -3.30
N ARG A 80 -1.89 0.74 -2.68
CA ARG A 80 -2.70 1.74 -2.01
C ARG A 80 -2.75 1.47 -0.51
N PHE A 81 -2.59 2.54 0.26
CA PHE A 81 -2.56 2.52 1.72
C PHE A 81 -3.47 3.62 2.26
N ASP A 82 -4.18 3.32 3.33
CA ASP A 82 -4.79 4.35 4.18
C ASP A 82 -3.81 4.69 5.28
N VAL A 83 -3.38 5.95 5.33
CA VAL A 83 -2.35 6.43 6.24
C VAL A 83 -2.99 7.36 7.26
N ALA A 84 -3.00 6.94 8.53
CA ALA A 84 -3.32 7.82 9.64
C ALA A 84 -2.03 8.56 10.05
N ALA A 85 -2.00 9.88 9.87
CA ALA A 85 -0.83 10.69 10.15
C ALA A 85 -1.18 11.97 10.91
N GLU A 86 -0.20 12.48 11.66
CA GLU A 86 -0.26 13.77 12.34
C GLU A 86 0.19 14.90 11.43
N GLY A 87 -0.67 15.91 11.28
CA GLY A 87 -0.42 17.10 10.48
C GLY A 87 -1.27 17.17 9.23
N THR A 88 -0.93 18.11 8.35
CA THR A 88 -1.61 18.32 7.06
C THR A 88 -0.99 17.43 5.98
N ILE A 89 -1.71 17.16 4.90
CA ILE A 89 -1.21 16.36 3.76
C ILE A 89 0.14 16.85 3.22
N PRO A 90 0.41 18.16 3.05
CA PRO A 90 1.73 18.63 2.61
C PRO A 90 2.85 18.21 3.55
N SER A 91 2.61 18.23 4.86
CA SER A 91 3.62 17.82 5.85
C SER A 91 3.91 16.32 5.80
N VAL A 92 2.88 15.51 5.49
CA VAL A 92 3.02 14.06 5.31
C VAL A 92 3.73 13.74 3.99
N ALA A 93 3.39 14.47 2.93
CA ALA A 93 4.03 14.37 1.62
C ALA A 93 5.54 14.63 1.72
N GLU A 94 5.97 15.71 2.36
CA GLU A 94 7.40 16.02 2.53
C GLU A 94 8.16 14.94 3.31
N ARG A 95 7.59 14.44 4.42
CA ARG A 95 8.19 13.34 5.19
C ARG A 95 8.32 12.05 4.37
N LEU A 96 7.33 11.76 3.54
CA LEU A 96 7.37 10.59 2.66
C LEU A 96 8.40 10.78 1.55
N ARG A 97 8.58 12.00 1.03
CA ARG A 97 9.62 12.35 0.04
C ARG A 97 11.03 12.09 0.56
N GLU A 98 11.28 12.36 1.84
CA GLU A 98 12.59 12.11 2.46
C GLU A 98 12.92 10.61 2.60
N LYS A 99 11.90 9.75 2.65
CA LYS A 99 12.07 8.31 2.95
C LYS A 99 11.85 7.41 1.75
N LEU A 100 10.96 7.80 0.83
CA LEU A 100 10.67 7.09 -0.41
C LEU A 100 11.38 7.84 -1.54
N THR A 101 12.30 7.16 -2.21
CA THR A 101 12.98 7.69 -3.40
C THR A 101 11.99 7.73 -4.57
N GLY A 102 11.19 8.78 -4.64
CA GLY A 102 10.11 8.90 -5.61
C GLY A 102 9.62 10.32 -5.84
N GLU A 103 8.89 10.50 -6.93
CA GLU A 103 8.24 11.75 -7.29
C GLU A 103 6.81 11.79 -6.77
N ILE A 104 6.46 12.82 -6.01
CA ILE A 104 5.07 13.10 -5.65
C ILE A 104 4.41 13.76 -6.86
N LYS A 105 3.42 13.08 -7.45
CA LYS A 105 2.76 13.53 -8.68
C LYS A 105 1.42 14.22 -8.46
N SER A 106 0.70 13.83 -7.42
CA SER A 106 -0.61 14.40 -7.13
C SER A 106 -0.82 14.49 -5.62
N GLN A 107 -1.39 15.61 -5.21
CA GLN A 107 -1.78 15.88 -3.83
C GLN A 107 -3.15 16.55 -3.88
N ASP A 108 -4.18 15.79 -3.52
CA ASP A 108 -5.54 16.29 -3.35
C ASP A 108 -5.87 16.41 -1.86
N ASP A 109 -7.03 16.98 -1.52
CA ASP A 109 -7.42 17.28 -0.14
C ASP A 109 -7.45 16.05 0.80
N GLN A 110 -7.46 14.83 0.25
CA GLN A 110 -7.40 13.57 1.01
C GLN A 110 -6.54 12.47 0.35
N SER A 111 -5.84 12.76 -0.76
CA SER A 111 -5.08 11.76 -1.51
C SER A 111 -3.66 12.20 -1.83
N LEU A 112 -2.73 11.24 -1.84
CA LEU A 112 -1.33 11.46 -2.15
C LEU A 112 -0.85 10.36 -3.11
N GLU A 113 -0.20 10.75 -4.20
CA GLU A 113 0.37 9.82 -5.18
C GLU A 113 1.88 9.95 -5.28
N ILE A 114 2.59 8.83 -5.11
CA ILE A 114 4.06 8.75 -5.16
C ILE A 114 4.47 7.76 -6.24
N HIS A 115 5.38 8.17 -7.12
CA HIS A 115 5.98 7.32 -8.14
C HIS A 115 7.41 6.97 -7.74
N LEU A 116 7.69 5.70 -7.46
CA LEU A 116 9.04 5.21 -7.21
C LEU A 116 9.88 5.30 -8.49
N ARG A 117 11.16 5.68 -8.35
CA ARG A 117 12.15 5.69 -9.44
C ARG A 117 12.83 4.33 -9.61
#